data_AF-A0AA86NFS8-F1
#
_entry.id   AF-A0AA86NFS8-F1
#
_cell.length_a   1.000
_cell.length_b   1.000
_cell.length_c   1.000
_cell.angle_alpha   90.00
_cell.angle_beta   90.00
_cell.angle_gamma   90.00
#
_symmetry.space_group_name_H-M   'P 1'
#
loop_
_entity.id
_entity.type
_entity.pdbx_description
1 polymer ?
#
loop_
_entity_poly.entity_id
_entity_poly.type
_entity_poly.pdbx_seq_one_letter_code
_entity_poly.pdbx_strand_id
1 'polypeptide(L)'
;MPKPQPQYTFKCVMLGDCSVGKTAIINRYINKDFNNAQQATIGASYYSSNIDLDKCNVCLQLWDTAGQERFNAIAPFYYRTANCVIIVFDITNEFTQTKARAWVDEIQNTVPDCMLVLVGNKIDLNNSKIQYIPEEIQQYAKGKGITYVETSAFTGQNIDSLFLQIAKQIPKNKQGQEQTKLEPIDDPKKQGCC
;
A
#
# COMPACT_ATOMS: atom_id res chain seq x y z
N MET A 1 19.55 8.63 23.45
CA MET A 1 18.66 9.80 23.26
C MET A 1 17.39 9.32 22.57
N PRO A 2 16.18 9.72 23.00
CA PRO A 2 14.95 9.37 22.27
C PRO A 2 15.01 9.99 20.87
N LYS A 3 14.63 9.21 19.85
CA LYS A 3 14.48 9.77 18.49
C LYS A 3 13.39 10.85 18.52
N PRO A 4 13.58 12.00 17.86
CA PRO A 4 12.56 13.04 17.81
C PRO A 4 11.25 12.48 17.23
N GLN A 5 10.12 12.89 17.80
CA GLN A 5 8.81 12.48 17.29
C GLN A 5 8.57 13.09 15.89
N PRO A 6 7.99 12.33 14.96
CA PRO A 6 7.68 12.83 13.62
C PRO A 6 6.67 13.97 13.72
N GLN A 7 6.86 15.03 12.93
CA GLN A 7 5.95 16.17 12.92
C GLN A 7 4.57 15.74 12.38
N TYR A 8 4.53 14.83 11.41
CA TYR A 8 3.30 14.27 10.84
C TYR A 8 3.34 12.75 10.86
N THR A 9 2.22 12.11 11.18
CA THR A 9 2.05 10.65 11.06
C THR A 9 0.84 10.37 10.19
N PHE A 10 0.99 9.48 9.21
CA PHE A 10 -0.08 9.15 8.28
C PHE A 10 -0.28 7.64 8.16
N LYS A 11 -1.53 7.21 8.26
CA LYS A 11 -1.96 5.84 8.01
C LYS A 11 -2.09 5.60 6.51
N CYS A 12 -1.28 4.68 5.99
CA CYS A 12 -1.30 4.22 4.61
C CYS A 12 -1.74 2.76 4.57
N VAL A 13 -2.75 2.44 3.78
CA VAL A 13 -3.29 1.06 3.67
C VAL A 13 -3.03 0.52 2.27
N MET A 14 -2.41 -0.65 2.18
CA MET A 14 -2.22 -1.37 0.93
C MET A 14 -3.47 -2.20 0.62
N LEU A 15 -4.07 -2.02 -0.56
CA LEU A 15 -5.18 -2.84 -1.07
C LEU A 15 -4.81 -3.42 -2.44
N GLY A 16 -5.55 -4.43 -2.88
CA GLY A 16 -5.30 -5.15 -4.13
C GLY A 16 -5.42 -6.65 -3.96
N ASP A 17 -5.51 -7.37 -5.08
CA ASP A 17 -5.74 -8.82 -5.08
C ASP A 17 -4.60 -9.62 -4.42
N CYS A 18 -4.81 -10.91 -4.19
CA CYS A 18 -3.75 -11.79 -3.72
C CYS A 18 -2.59 -11.83 -4.73
N SER A 19 -1.35 -11.98 -4.25
CA SER A 19 -0.15 -12.16 -5.08
C SER A 19 0.22 -11.03 -6.06
N VAL A 20 -0.45 -9.87 -5.99
CA VAL A 20 -0.06 -8.67 -6.78
C VAL A 20 1.25 -8.03 -6.28
N GLY A 21 1.68 -8.34 -5.05
CA GLY A 21 2.97 -7.91 -4.49
C GLY A 21 2.91 -6.78 -3.45
N LYS A 22 1.78 -6.56 -2.76
CA LYS A 22 1.64 -5.55 -1.68
C LYS A 22 2.74 -5.65 -0.62
N THR A 23 2.86 -6.82 0.00
CA THR A 23 3.88 -7.11 1.00
C THR A 23 5.30 -7.03 0.41
N ALA A 24 5.49 -7.45 -0.85
CA ALA A 24 6.79 -7.40 -1.50
C ALA A 24 7.25 -5.95 -1.74
N ILE A 25 6.33 -5.05 -2.07
CA ILE A 25 6.59 -3.61 -2.18
C ILE A 25 7.00 -3.04 -0.81
N ILE A 26 6.26 -3.36 0.26
CA ILE A 26 6.60 -2.90 1.62
C ILE A 26 7.96 -3.45 2.06
N ASN A 27 8.20 -4.75 1.88
CA ASN A 27 9.47 -5.39 2.26
C ASN A 27 10.64 -4.82 1.46
N ARG A 28 10.46 -4.61 0.15
CA ARG A 28 11.49 -3.97 -0.67
C ARG A 28 11.77 -2.54 -0.23
N TYR A 29 10.76 -1.82 0.23
CA TYR A 29 10.93 -0.47 0.76
C TYR A 29 11.66 -0.45 2.11
N ILE A 30 11.18 -1.23 3.08
CA ILE A 30 11.64 -1.22 4.48
C ILE A 30 12.96 -1.99 4.65
N ASN A 31 13.01 -3.23 4.16
CA ASN A 31 14.14 -4.15 4.40
C ASN A 31 15.17 -4.12 3.27
N LYS A 32 14.88 -3.40 2.17
CA LYS A 32 15.67 -3.44 0.93
C LYS A 32 15.84 -4.84 0.36
N ASP A 33 14.93 -5.74 0.72
CA ASP A 33 14.98 -7.17 0.40
C ASP A 33 13.76 -7.59 -0.42
N PHE A 34 13.89 -8.69 -1.15
CA PHE A 34 12.82 -9.33 -1.88
C PHE A 34 12.91 -10.84 -1.75
N ASN A 35 11.82 -11.44 -1.26
CA ASN A 35 11.72 -12.88 -1.09
C ASN A 35 10.73 -13.48 -2.10
N ASN A 36 11.23 -14.33 -2.99
CA ASN A 36 10.42 -15.06 -3.97
C ASN A 36 9.45 -16.07 -3.33
N ALA A 37 9.77 -16.60 -2.14
CA ALA A 37 8.98 -17.59 -1.43
C ALA A 37 8.00 -16.96 -0.43
N GLN A 38 7.52 -15.75 -0.72
CA GLN A 38 6.65 -15.02 0.19
C GLN A 38 5.29 -15.70 0.31
N GLN A 39 4.89 -16.04 1.54
CA GLN A 39 3.57 -16.60 1.81
C GLN A 39 2.49 -15.51 1.78
N ALA A 40 1.23 -15.94 1.61
CA ALA A 40 0.10 -15.02 1.63
C ALA A 40 -0.07 -14.40 3.03
N THR A 41 -0.25 -13.09 3.08
CA THR A 41 -0.55 -12.37 4.33
C THR A 41 -1.88 -12.86 4.92
N ILE A 42 -1.86 -13.22 6.20
CA ILE A 42 -3.05 -13.57 6.98
C ILE A 42 -3.46 -12.33 7.77
N GLY A 43 -4.68 -11.83 7.58
CA GLY A 43 -5.15 -10.62 8.27
C GLY A 43 -4.44 -9.35 7.78
N ALA A 44 -3.69 -8.68 8.66
CA ALA A 44 -2.90 -7.51 8.30
C ALA A 44 -1.59 -7.43 9.11
N SER A 45 -0.55 -6.85 8.51
CA SER A 45 0.73 -6.56 9.15
C SER A 45 1.00 -5.06 9.16
N TYR A 46 1.69 -4.59 10.20
CA TYR A 46 1.98 -3.17 10.42
C TYR A 46 3.48 -2.89 10.28
N TYR A 47 3.82 -1.84 9.55
CA TYR A 47 5.17 -1.31 9.40
C TYR A 47 5.17 0.20 9.59
N SER A 48 6.33 0.78 9.94
CA SER A 48 6.48 2.24 10.02
C SER A 48 7.78 2.69 9.34
N SER A 49 7.73 3.86 8.71
CA SER A 49 8.88 4.46 8.04
C SER A 49 8.90 5.97 8.26
N ASN A 50 10.01 6.47 8.83
CA ASN A 50 10.24 7.90 9.00
C ASN A 50 10.99 8.44 7.79
N ILE A 51 10.46 9.52 7.21
CA ILE A 51 11.00 10.19 6.03
C ILE A 51 11.25 11.65 6.40
N ASP A 52 12.52 12.05 6.33
CA ASP A 52 12.92 13.44 6.46
C ASP A 52 12.67 14.16 5.12
N LEU A 53 11.78 15.15 5.15
CA LEU A 53 11.59 16.10 4.06
C LEU A 53 12.24 17.44 4.45
N ASP A 54 12.63 18.25 3.47
CA ASP A 54 13.38 19.51 3.70
C ASP A 54 12.77 20.44 4.77
N LYS A 55 11.45 20.38 4.98
CA LYS A 55 10.71 21.27 5.90
C LYS A 55 10.03 20.56 7.06
N CYS A 56 10.01 19.22 7.09
CA CYS A 56 9.29 18.44 8.11
C CYS A 56 9.70 16.96 8.09
N ASN A 57 9.52 16.27 9.22
CA ASN A 57 9.61 14.82 9.27
C ASN A 57 8.20 14.19 9.21
N VAL A 58 8.06 13.14 8.39
CA VAL A 58 6.82 12.38 8.18
C VAL A 58 7.03 10.93 8.56
N CYS A 59 6.12 10.35 9.35
CA CYS A 59 6.03 8.92 9.59
C CYS A 59 4.87 8.32 8.78
N LEU A 60 5.19 7.38 7.89
CA LEU A 60 4.19 6.57 7.21
C LEU A 60 3.96 5.28 7.99
N GLN A 61 2.71 5.03 8.40
CA GLN A 61 2.24 3.80 9.02
C GLN A 61 1.65 2.91 7.93
N LEU A 62 2.40 1.91 7.49
CA LEU A 62 2.04 1.05 6.37
C LEU A 62 1.30 -0.19 6.87
N TRP A 63 0.07 -0.35 6.44
CA TRP A 63 -0.77 -1.51 6.69
C TRP A 63 -0.77 -2.42 5.47
N ASP A 64 -0.07 -3.56 5.58
CA ASP A 64 -0.14 -4.64 4.59
C ASP A 64 -1.37 -5.49 4.89
N THR A 65 -2.40 -5.45 4.04
CA THR A 65 -3.59 -6.29 4.23
C THR A 65 -3.54 -7.55 3.38
N ALA A 66 -4.21 -8.60 3.85
CA ALA A 66 -4.50 -9.77 3.03
C ALA A 66 -5.24 -9.35 1.75
N GLY A 67 -4.84 -9.93 0.62
CA GLY A 67 -5.48 -9.70 -0.69
C GLY A 67 -6.50 -10.76 -1.08
N GLN A 68 -6.78 -11.74 -0.22
CA GLN A 68 -7.74 -12.79 -0.57
C GLN A 68 -9.16 -12.29 -0.37
N GLU A 69 -10.06 -12.64 -1.29
CA GLU A 69 -11.44 -12.18 -1.28
C GLU A 69 -12.20 -12.49 0.03
N ARG A 70 -11.81 -13.57 0.73
CA ARG A 70 -12.40 -13.94 2.02
C ARG A 70 -12.17 -12.90 3.11
N PHE A 71 -11.19 -12.02 2.96
CA PHE A 71 -10.90 -10.91 3.87
C PHE A 71 -11.46 -9.56 3.39
N ASN A 72 -12.18 -9.50 2.27
CA ASN A 72 -12.76 -8.24 1.78
C ASN A 72 -13.74 -7.64 2.79
N ALA A 73 -14.48 -8.47 3.54
CA ALA A 73 -15.41 -8.02 4.57
C ALA A 73 -14.73 -7.27 5.73
N ILE A 74 -13.42 -7.47 5.95
CA ILE A 74 -12.66 -6.78 7.00
C ILE A 74 -11.86 -5.57 6.47
N ALA A 75 -11.72 -5.43 5.15
CA ALA A 75 -11.00 -4.30 4.54
C ALA A 75 -11.51 -2.92 5.01
N PRO A 76 -12.83 -2.68 5.19
CA PRO A 76 -13.34 -1.39 5.67
C PRO A 76 -12.80 -0.96 7.03
N PHE A 77 -12.48 -1.91 7.92
CA PHE A 77 -11.89 -1.59 9.22
C PHE A 77 -10.48 -1.00 9.09
N TYR A 78 -9.76 -1.33 8.03
CA TYR A 78 -8.42 -0.80 7.78
C TYR A 78 -8.47 0.57 7.11
N TYR A 79 -9.23 0.73 6.02
CA TYR A 79 -9.13 1.95 5.20
C TYR A 79 -9.99 3.13 5.67
N ARG A 80 -11.01 2.94 6.53
CA ARG A 80 -11.93 4.02 6.94
C ARG A 80 -11.23 5.23 7.56
N THR A 81 -10.12 5.01 8.25
CA THR A 81 -9.30 6.07 8.86
C THR A 81 -7.96 6.27 8.14
N ALA A 82 -7.81 5.74 6.93
CA ALA A 82 -6.59 5.90 6.17
C ALA A 82 -6.44 7.35 5.68
N ASN A 83 -5.23 7.87 5.76
CA ASN A 83 -4.86 9.12 5.12
C ASN A 83 -4.47 8.89 3.65
N CYS A 84 -3.98 7.69 3.34
CA CYS A 84 -3.67 7.24 1.98
C CYS A 84 -4.07 5.78 1.79
N VAL A 85 -4.63 5.44 0.62
CA VAL A 85 -4.78 4.06 0.17
C VAL A 85 -3.93 3.84 -1.08
N ILE A 86 -3.13 2.78 -1.04
CA ILE A 86 -2.24 2.36 -2.13
C ILE A 86 -2.84 1.09 -2.72
N ILE A 87 -3.41 1.18 -3.91
CA ILE A 87 -4.10 0.09 -4.58
C ILE A 87 -3.15 -0.53 -5.60
N VAL A 88 -2.77 -1.79 -5.38
CA VAL A 88 -1.77 -2.50 -6.19
C VAL A 88 -2.45 -3.50 -7.12
N PHE A 89 -2.03 -3.52 -8.38
CA PHE A 89 -2.33 -4.61 -9.31
C PHE A 89 -1.04 -5.14 -9.96
N ASP A 90 -1.14 -6.34 -10.52
CA ASP A 90 -0.09 -6.95 -11.31
C ASP A 90 -0.28 -6.58 -12.78
N ILE A 91 0.69 -5.89 -13.39
CA ILE A 91 0.58 -5.47 -14.78
C ILE A 91 0.49 -6.65 -15.75
N THR A 92 0.89 -7.86 -15.33
CA THR A 92 0.80 -9.07 -16.17
C THR A 92 -0.56 -9.76 -16.07
N ASN A 93 -1.50 -9.22 -15.28
CA ASN A 93 -2.78 -9.86 -15.00
C ASN A 93 -3.95 -8.85 -14.99
N GLU A 94 -4.66 -8.77 -16.10
CA GLU A 94 -5.81 -7.89 -16.34
C GLU A 94 -6.94 -8.04 -15.29
N PHE A 95 -7.12 -9.25 -14.75
CA PHE A 95 -8.12 -9.47 -13.69
C PHE A 95 -7.79 -8.69 -12.42
N THR A 96 -6.51 -8.61 -12.06
CA THR A 96 -6.06 -7.85 -10.88
C THR A 96 -6.21 -6.34 -11.10
N GLN A 97 -6.02 -5.87 -12.33
CA GLN A 97 -6.27 -4.49 -12.73
C GLN A 97 -7.76 -4.14 -12.64
N THR A 98 -8.64 -5.02 -13.13
CA THR A 98 -10.10 -4.85 -13.01
C THR A 98 -10.52 -4.73 -11.55
N LYS A 99 -10.01 -5.61 -10.67
CA LYS A 99 -10.23 -5.52 -9.23
C LYS A 99 -9.69 -4.23 -8.62
N ALA A 100 -8.52 -3.77 -9.04
CA ALA A 100 -7.96 -2.51 -8.56
C ALA A 100 -8.82 -1.30 -8.92
N ARG A 101 -9.43 -1.27 -10.12
CA ARG A 101 -10.39 -0.22 -10.50
C ARG A 101 -11.64 -0.24 -9.62
N ALA A 102 -12.15 -1.42 -9.27
CA ALA A 102 -13.26 -1.55 -8.32
C ALA A 102 -12.89 -1.00 -6.93
N TRP A 103 -11.66 -1.28 -6.45
CA TRP A 103 -11.16 -0.67 -5.21
C TRP A 103 -11.06 0.85 -5.29
N VAL A 104 -10.62 1.41 -6.42
CA VAL A 104 -10.57 2.87 -6.61
C VAL A 104 -11.96 3.46 -6.42
N ASP A 105 -12.97 2.89 -7.08
CA ASP A 105 -14.34 3.35 -6.98
C ASP A 105 -14.90 3.22 -5.55
N GLU A 106 -14.62 2.11 -4.86
CA GLU A 106 -15.03 1.90 -3.47
C GLU A 106 -14.44 2.96 -2.53
N ILE A 107 -13.14 3.21 -2.61
CA ILE A 107 -12.48 4.16 -1.71
C ILE A 107 -12.92 5.60 -2.00
N GLN A 108 -13.13 5.99 -3.26
CA GLN A 108 -13.65 7.31 -3.59
C GLN A 108 -15.07 7.54 -3.03
N ASN A 109 -15.89 6.49 -2.97
CA ASN A 109 -17.25 6.57 -2.45
C ASN A 109 -17.31 6.53 -0.90
N THR A 110 -16.37 5.85 -0.26
CA THR A 110 -16.41 5.60 1.20
C THR A 110 -15.50 6.51 2.01
N VAL A 111 -14.35 6.91 1.45
CA VAL A 111 -13.35 7.78 2.08
C VAL A 111 -12.86 8.83 1.06
N PRO A 112 -13.74 9.74 0.60
CA PRO A 112 -13.47 10.67 -0.51
C PRO A 112 -12.30 11.63 -0.25
N ASP A 113 -11.98 11.81 1.02
CA ASP A 113 -10.92 12.66 1.53
C ASP A 113 -9.54 11.99 1.57
N CYS A 114 -9.48 10.68 1.32
CA CYS A 114 -8.25 9.91 1.34
C CYS A 114 -7.40 10.20 0.09
N MET A 115 -6.06 10.24 0.23
CA MET A 115 -5.18 10.22 -0.93
C MET A 115 -5.22 8.82 -1.56
N LEU A 116 -5.50 8.71 -2.86
CA LEU A 116 -5.48 7.44 -3.58
C LEU A 116 -4.28 7.38 -4.53
N VAL A 117 -3.55 6.26 -4.46
CA VAL A 117 -2.46 5.94 -5.38
C VAL A 117 -2.71 4.58 -5.99
N LEU A 118 -2.80 4.53 -7.31
CA LEU A 118 -2.86 3.29 -8.08
C LEU A 118 -1.43 2.87 -8.44
N VAL A 119 -1.10 1.60 -8.21
CA VAL A 119 0.23 1.05 -8.43
C VAL A 119 0.17 -0.16 -9.35
N GLY A 120 0.81 -0.07 -10.52
CA GLY A 120 1.07 -1.22 -11.38
C GLY A 120 2.40 -1.84 -10.98
N ASN A 121 2.38 -3.05 -10.41
CA ASN A 121 3.58 -3.75 -9.98
C ASN A 121 4.01 -4.81 -11.01
N LYS A 122 5.25 -5.28 -10.89
CA LYS A 122 5.90 -6.32 -11.72
C LYS A 122 6.24 -5.84 -13.13
N ILE A 123 6.59 -4.56 -13.29
CA ILE A 123 7.01 -4.02 -14.59
C ILE A 123 8.27 -4.70 -15.16
N ASP A 124 9.05 -5.36 -14.32
CA ASP A 124 10.17 -6.21 -14.74
C ASP A 124 9.74 -7.41 -15.60
N LEU A 125 8.47 -7.82 -15.50
CA LEU A 125 7.91 -8.90 -16.31
C LEU A 125 7.28 -8.39 -17.61
N ASN A 126 7.21 -7.07 -17.82
CA ASN A 126 6.61 -6.49 -19.03
C ASN A 126 7.43 -6.91 -20.26
N ASN A 127 6.88 -7.82 -21.06
CA ASN A 127 7.48 -8.31 -22.28
C ASN A 127 6.44 -8.26 -23.42
N SER A 128 6.89 -8.46 -24.65
CA SER A 128 6.05 -8.32 -25.86
C SER A 128 4.82 -9.23 -25.92
N LYS A 129 4.68 -10.22 -25.03
CA LYS A 129 3.51 -11.11 -24.96
C LYS A 129 2.42 -10.61 -24.02
N ILE A 130 2.67 -9.57 -23.24
CA ILE A 130 1.72 -9.04 -22.25
C ILE A 130 0.99 -7.85 -22.87
N GLN A 131 -0.34 -7.91 -22.90
CA GLN A 131 -1.20 -6.83 -23.39
C GLN A 131 -1.37 -5.74 -22.32
N TYR A 132 -0.25 -5.22 -21.81
CA TYR A 132 -0.26 -4.13 -20.85
C TYR A 132 0.02 -2.81 -21.58
N ILE A 133 -0.92 -1.87 -21.47
CA ILE A 133 -0.84 -0.56 -22.14
C ILE A 133 -0.78 0.53 -21.05
N PRO A 134 0.43 0.98 -20.66
CA PRO A 134 0.61 1.98 -19.61
C PRO A 134 -0.22 3.24 -19.80
N GLU A 135 -0.35 3.70 -21.06
CA GLU A 135 -1.06 4.93 -21.41
C GLU A 135 -2.54 4.87 -21.04
N GLU A 136 -3.18 3.69 -21.17
CA GLU A 136 -4.58 3.52 -20.83
C GLU A 136 -4.81 3.67 -19.32
N ILE A 137 -3.94 3.07 -18.50
CA ILE A 137 -4.00 3.19 -17.04
C ILE A 137 -3.76 4.62 -16.62
N GLN A 138 -2.78 5.27 -17.25
CA GLN A 138 -2.43 6.64 -16.92
C GLN A 138 -3.57 7.61 -17.28
N GLN A 139 -4.26 7.40 -18.40
CA GLN A 139 -5.47 8.13 -18.77
C GLN A 139 -6.60 7.89 -17.77
N TYR A 140 -6.84 6.64 -17.36
CA TYR A 140 -7.83 6.31 -16.34
C TYR A 140 -7.53 7.01 -15.01
N ALA A 141 -6.29 6.91 -14.52
CA ALA A 141 -5.88 7.53 -13.26
C ALA A 141 -6.04 9.05 -13.31
N LYS A 142 -5.66 9.68 -14.43
CA LYS A 142 -5.87 11.11 -14.68
C LYS A 142 -7.37 11.47 -14.66
N GLY A 143 -8.21 10.68 -15.32
CA GLY A 143 -9.66 10.86 -15.34
C GLY A 143 -10.32 10.72 -13.95
N LYS A 144 -9.74 9.89 -13.08
CA LYS A 144 -10.15 9.71 -11.68
C LYS A 144 -9.53 10.72 -10.73
N GLY A 145 -8.57 11.54 -11.19
CA GLY A 145 -7.83 12.49 -10.34
C GLY A 145 -6.91 11.81 -9.32
N ILE A 146 -6.43 10.60 -9.60
CA ILE A 146 -5.56 9.83 -8.70
C ILE A 146 -4.14 9.72 -9.25
N THR A 147 -3.17 9.47 -8.37
CA THR A 147 -1.78 9.25 -8.79
C THR A 147 -1.62 7.82 -9.31
N TYR A 148 -0.88 7.65 -10.41
CA TYR A 148 -0.50 6.35 -10.94
C TYR A 148 1.02 6.19 -10.93
N VAL A 149 1.51 5.05 -10.41
CA VAL A 149 2.94 4.73 -10.35
C VAL A 149 3.17 3.28 -10.79
N GLU A 150 4.12 3.09 -11.68
CA GLU A 150 4.64 1.77 -12.03
C GLU A 150 5.79 1.37 -11.12
N THR A 151 5.83 0.13 -10.66
CA THR A 151 6.84 -0.37 -9.73
C THR A 151 7.30 -1.78 -10.08
N SER A 152 8.50 -2.12 -9.64
CA SER A 152 8.97 -3.50 -9.57
C SER A 152 9.53 -3.75 -8.17
N ALA A 153 8.79 -4.52 -7.37
CA ALA A 153 9.31 -5.00 -6.09
C ALA A 153 10.54 -5.90 -6.27
N PHE A 154 10.64 -6.61 -7.41
CA PHE A 154 11.78 -7.47 -7.72
C PHE A 154 13.07 -6.68 -7.93
N THR A 155 13.05 -5.65 -8.77
CA THR A 155 14.24 -4.84 -9.09
C THR A 155 14.46 -3.67 -8.13
N GLY A 156 13.42 -3.28 -7.39
CA GLY A 156 13.40 -2.06 -6.58
C GLY A 156 13.00 -0.80 -7.35
N GLN A 157 12.73 -0.90 -8.65
CA GLN A 157 12.38 0.24 -9.49
C GLN A 157 11.13 0.96 -8.94
N ASN A 158 11.26 2.28 -8.78
CA ASN A 158 10.25 3.21 -8.29
C ASN A 158 9.71 2.98 -6.86
N ILE A 159 10.25 2.02 -6.11
CA ILE A 159 9.77 1.71 -4.75
C ILE A 159 10.00 2.88 -3.79
N ASP A 160 11.22 3.40 -3.70
CA ASP A 160 11.51 4.55 -2.84
C ASP A 160 10.79 5.83 -3.31
N SER A 161 10.68 6.01 -4.64
CA SER A 161 9.97 7.15 -5.22
C SER A 161 8.49 7.15 -4.87
N LEU A 162 7.83 5.97 -4.86
CA LEU A 162 6.42 5.84 -4.49
C LEU A 162 6.16 6.41 -3.08
N PHE A 163 6.89 5.94 -2.08
CA PHE A 163 6.68 6.36 -0.69
C PHE A 163 7.12 7.82 -0.45
N LEU A 164 8.19 8.27 -1.11
CA LEU A 164 8.62 9.67 -1.05
C LEU A 164 7.56 10.61 -1.66
N GLN A 165 6.95 10.24 -2.78
CA GLN A 165 5.88 11.02 -3.40
C GLN A 165 4.65 11.10 -2.50
N ILE A 166 4.24 9.99 -1.90
CA ILE A 166 3.13 9.95 -0.92
C ILE A 166 3.43 10.91 0.24
N ALA A 167 4.60 10.80 0.87
CA ALA A 167 4.97 11.66 2.00
C ALA A 167 4.98 13.16 1.64
N LYS A 168 5.31 13.51 0.40
CA LYS A 168 5.33 14.89 -0.08
C LYS A 168 3.94 15.44 -0.39
N GLN A 169 3.05 14.62 -0.95
CA GLN A 169 1.76 15.05 -1.49
C GLN A 169 0.60 14.92 -0.51
N ILE A 170 0.72 14.03 0.49
CA ILE A 170 -0.36 13.80 1.44
C ILE A 170 -0.71 15.09 2.22
N PRO A 171 -2.01 15.47 2.31
CA PRO A 171 -2.39 16.73 2.94
C PRO A 171 -2.01 16.79 4.42
N LYS A 172 -1.15 17.75 4.77
CA LYS A 172 -0.62 17.95 6.14
C LYS A 172 -1.63 18.55 7.12
N ASN A 173 -2.75 19.05 6.60
CA ASN A 173 -3.79 19.72 7.38
C ASN A 173 -4.73 18.73 8.10
N LYS A 174 -4.64 17.42 7.80
CA LYS A 174 -5.52 16.37 8.34
C LYS A 174 -5.00 15.74 9.64
N GLN A 175 -4.27 16.51 10.46
CA GLN A 175 -3.89 16.02 11.78
C GLN A 175 -5.11 15.94 12.70
N GLY A 176 -5.35 14.74 13.22
CA GLY A 176 -6.17 14.53 14.40
C GLY A 176 -7.28 13.53 14.20
N GLN A 177 -6.94 12.23 14.21
CA GLN A 177 -7.74 11.22 14.91
C GLN A 177 -6.77 10.16 15.48
N GLU A 178 -6.57 10.28 16.80
CA GLU A 178 -6.12 9.29 17.79
C GLU A 178 -5.11 8.20 17.38
N GLN A 179 -3.98 8.20 18.10
CA GLN A 179 -3.14 7.02 18.29
C GLN A 179 -4.00 5.89 18.89
N THR A 180 -4.62 5.06 18.05
CA THR A 180 -5.13 3.78 18.53
C THR A 180 -3.91 2.95 18.87
N LYS A 181 -3.67 2.71 20.16
CA LYS A 181 -2.77 1.65 20.60
C LYS A 181 -3.26 0.36 19.94
N LEU A 182 -2.54 -0.10 18.94
CA LEU A 182 -2.71 -1.45 18.43
C LEU A 182 -2.13 -2.35 19.49
N GLU A 183 -3.00 -2.99 20.28
CA GLU A 183 -2.58 -4.15 21.05
C GLU A 183 -2.18 -5.24 20.03
N PRO A 184 -1.04 -5.93 20.24
CA PRO A 184 -0.70 -7.07 19.43
C PRO A 184 -1.85 -8.07 19.48
N ILE A 185 -2.32 -8.51 18.30
CA ILE A 185 -3.20 -9.66 18.21
C ILE A 185 -2.32 -10.86 18.56
N ASP A 186 -2.43 -11.37 19.79
CA ASP A 186 -1.75 -12.58 20.21
C ASP A 186 -2.11 -13.72 19.24
N ASP A 187 -1.07 -14.34 18.66
CA ASP A 187 -1.17 -15.54 17.83
C ASP A 187 -1.63 -16.71 18.72
N PRO A 188 -2.87 -17.22 18.57
CA PRO A 188 -3.29 -18.36 19.34
C PRO A 188 -2.82 -19.61 18.60
N LYS A 189 -1.55 -20.01 18.84
CA LYS A 189 -1.06 -21.41 18.84
C LYS A 189 0.46 -21.51 19.01
N LYS A 190 0.89 -21.52 20.26
CA LYS A 190 1.92 -22.47 20.74
C LYS A 190 1.48 -23.01 22.11
N GLN A 191 0.47 -23.88 22.11
CA GLN A 191 0.36 -24.87 23.18
C GLN A 191 1.34 -25.99 22.83
N GLY A 192 2.53 -25.90 23.43
CA GLY A 192 3.33 -27.08 23.69
C GLY A 192 2.62 -27.88 24.79
N CYS A 193 2.26 -29.12 24.48
CA CYS A 193 1.97 -30.11 25.50
C CYS A 193 3.26 -30.84 25.86
N CYS A 194 3.45 -30.95 27.18
CA CYS A 194 4.36 -31.75 28.01
C CYS A 194 5.36 -32.67 27.32
#